data_AF-A0A849HXD8-F1
#
_entry.id   AF-A0A849HXD8-F1
#
_cell.length_a   1.000
_cell.length_b   1.000
_cell.length_c   1.000
_cell.angle_alpha   90.00
_cell.angle_beta   90.00
_cell.angle_gamma   90.00
#
_symmetry.space_group_name_H-M   'P 1'
#
loop_
_entity.id
_entity.type
_entity.pdbx_description
1 polymer ?
#
loop_
_entity_poly.entity_id
_entity_poly.type
_entity_poly.pdbx_seq_one_letter_code
_entity_poly.pdbx_strand_id
1 'polypeptide(L)'
;MPRASIIAAALACLALAACNQTAATPPSPPPGAAPGVTPSTFRMPEGAGCAAEIAQFKAVLKNDADTGNVGQSVYSRATADLGRAESACAAGRDGEARSLVASTKTRYGYR
;
A
#
# COMPACT_ATOMS: atom_id res chain seq x y z
N MET A 1 -26.64 -31.37 -27.49
CA MET A 1 -25.93 -30.10 -27.68
C MET A 1 -25.18 -29.57 -26.41
N PRO A 2 -24.50 -30.38 -25.57
CA PRO A 2 -23.70 -29.81 -24.46
C PRO A 2 -22.19 -29.68 -24.76
N ARG A 3 -21.68 -30.40 -25.78
CA ARG A 3 -20.23 -30.48 -26.07
C ARG A 3 -19.64 -29.18 -26.61
N ALA A 4 -20.41 -28.42 -27.40
CA ALA A 4 -19.98 -27.13 -27.94
C ALA A 4 -19.88 -26.03 -26.86
N SER A 5 -20.76 -26.06 -25.86
CA SER A 5 -20.76 -25.09 -24.75
C SER A 5 -19.56 -25.27 -23.80
N ILE A 6 -19.07 -26.49 -23.63
CA ILE A 6 -17.90 -26.78 -22.79
C ILE A 6 -16.61 -26.25 -23.45
N ILE A 7 -16.51 -26.37 -24.78
CA ILE A 7 -15.34 -25.88 -25.54
C ILE A 7 -15.29 -24.35 -25.50
N ALA A 8 -16.43 -23.68 -25.63
CA ALA A 8 -16.50 -22.21 -25.56
C ALA A 8 -16.13 -21.67 -24.16
N ALA A 9 -16.54 -22.34 -23.08
CA ALA A 9 -16.20 -21.95 -21.72
C ALA A 9 -14.70 -22.18 -21.41
N ALA A 10 -14.09 -23.24 -21.92
CA ALA A 10 -12.67 -23.52 -21.73
C ALA A 10 -11.77 -22.49 -22.45
N LEU A 11 -12.14 -22.06 -23.65
CA LEU A 11 -11.41 -21.01 -24.39
C LEU A 11 -11.48 -19.65 -23.70
N ALA A 12 -12.62 -19.31 -23.07
CA ALA A 12 -12.77 -18.05 -22.34
C ALA A 12 -11.85 -17.98 -21.10
N CYS A 13 -11.61 -19.10 -20.42
CA CYS A 13 -10.71 -19.15 -19.26
C CYS A 13 -9.22 -19.01 -19.65
N LEU A 14 -8.80 -19.52 -20.82
CA LEU A 14 -7.42 -19.35 -21.29
C LEU A 14 -7.10 -17.90 -21.68
N ALA A 15 -8.08 -17.14 -22.17
CA ALA A 15 -7.89 -15.74 -22.54
C ALA A 15 -7.62 -14.82 -21.33
N LEU A 16 -8.14 -15.14 -20.14
CA LEU A 16 -7.91 -14.34 -18.93
C LEU A 16 -6.52 -14.55 -18.29
N ALA A 17 -5.85 -15.69 -18.54
CA ALA A 17 -4.53 -15.97 -17.98
C ALA A 17 -3.37 -15.30 -18.74
N ALA A 18 -3.63 -14.73 -19.92
CA ALA A 18 -2.60 -14.18 -20.81
C ALA A 18 -2.16 -12.73 -20.48
N CYS A 19 -2.73 -12.09 -19.45
CA CYS A 19 -2.35 -10.72 -19.08
C CYS A 19 -1.21 -10.63 -18.06
N ASN A 20 -0.58 -11.74 -17.64
CA ASN A 20 0.60 -11.67 -16.77
C ASN A 20 1.91 -11.64 -17.57
N GLN A 21 1.97 -10.70 -18.54
CA GLN A 21 3.14 -10.45 -19.35
C GLN A 21 4.22 -9.85 -18.45
N THR A 22 5.07 -10.69 -17.89
CA THR A 22 6.35 -10.23 -17.32
C THR A 22 7.20 -9.82 -18.51
N ALA A 23 7.21 -8.53 -18.84
CA ALA A 23 8.12 -7.98 -19.82
C ALA A 23 9.54 -8.38 -19.39
N ALA A 24 10.22 -9.18 -20.21
CA ALA A 24 11.64 -9.44 -20.03
C ALA A 24 12.35 -8.09 -20.12
N THR A 25 12.90 -7.65 -19.00
CA THR A 25 13.71 -6.44 -18.89
C THR A 25 14.86 -6.50 -19.90
N PRO A 26 15.10 -5.44 -20.70
CA PRO A 26 16.31 -5.36 -21.52
C PRO A 26 17.56 -5.41 -20.62
N PRO A 27 18.70 -5.89 -21.15
CA PRO A 27 19.94 -6.05 -20.38
C PRO A 27 20.31 -4.75 -19.65
N SER A 28 20.65 -4.89 -18.36
CA SER A 28 21.02 -3.76 -17.49
C SER A 28 22.23 -3.00 -18.06
N PRO A 29 22.19 -1.65 -18.09
CA PRO A 29 23.40 -0.86 -18.31
C PRO A 29 24.41 -1.07 -17.16
N PRO A 30 25.71 -0.84 -17.41
CA PRO A 30 26.78 -1.08 -16.43
C PRO A 30 26.57 -0.30 -15.12
N PRO A 31 27.19 -0.76 -14.01
CA PRO A 31 27.02 -0.14 -12.69
C PRO A 31 27.67 1.25 -12.67
N GLY A 32 26.85 2.26 -12.80
CA GLY A 32 27.20 3.66 -12.69
C GLY A 32 25.92 4.47 -12.65
N ALA A 33 25.48 4.80 -11.43
CA ALA A 33 24.32 5.60 -11.06
C ALA A 33 23.65 6.34 -12.24
N ALA A 34 22.47 5.88 -12.64
CA ALA A 34 21.55 6.76 -13.35
C ALA A 34 21.37 8.02 -12.48
N PRO A 35 21.52 9.24 -13.02
CA PRO A 35 21.15 10.43 -12.29
C PRO A 35 19.68 10.26 -11.92
N GLY A 36 19.37 10.32 -10.63
CA GLY A 36 17.99 10.29 -10.18
C GLY A 36 17.21 11.33 -10.98
N VAL A 37 16.26 10.86 -11.81
CA VAL A 37 15.35 11.73 -12.60
C VAL A 37 14.43 12.56 -11.70
N THR A 38 14.50 12.31 -10.40
CA THR A 38 13.78 13.02 -9.36
C THR A 38 14.69 14.13 -8.79
N PRO A 39 14.35 15.40 -9.02
CA PRO A 39 15.08 16.53 -8.42
C PRO A 39 15.16 16.38 -6.90
N SER A 40 16.26 16.85 -6.29
CA SER A 40 16.43 16.85 -4.81
C SER A 40 15.36 17.68 -4.09
N THR A 41 14.73 18.60 -4.83
CA THR A 41 13.62 19.46 -4.42
C THR A 41 12.25 18.83 -4.65
N PHE A 42 12.17 17.67 -5.29
CA PHE A 42 10.91 16.95 -5.42
C PHE A 42 10.43 16.57 -4.03
N ARG A 43 9.27 17.11 -3.69
CA ARG A 43 8.47 16.69 -2.55
C ARG A 43 7.18 16.18 -3.15
N MET A 44 6.76 15.00 -2.70
CA MET A 44 5.43 14.52 -3.02
C MET A 44 4.42 15.53 -2.44
N PRO A 45 3.31 15.82 -3.14
CA PRO A 45 2.28 16.69 -2.60
C PRO A 45 1.88 16.21 -1.21
N GLU A 46 1.77 17.14 -0.26
CA GLU A 46 1.23 16.80 1.06
C GLU A 46 -0.18 16.22 0.88
N GLY A 47 -0.44 15.07 1.51
CA GLY A 47 -1.71 14.36 1.35
C GLY A 47 -1.77 13.38 0.18
N ALA A 48 -0.65 13.06 -0.49
CA ALA A 48 -0.56 11.91 -1.39
C ALA A 48 0.24 10.73 -0.77
N GLY A 49 0.02 9.52 -1.30
CA GLY A 49 0.79 8.33 -0.95
C GLY A 49 0.58 7.82 0.48
N CYS A 50 1.56 7.06 0.99
CA CYS A 50 1.49 6.45 2.32
C CYS A 50 1.38 7.48 3.46
N ALA A 51 1.96 8.67 3.31
CA ALA A 51 1.94 9.71 4.33
C ALA A 51 0.51 10.21 4.62
N ALA A 52 -0.30 10.36 3.56
CA ALA A 52 -1.70 10.74 3.67
C ALA A 52 -2.53 9.70 4.43
N GLU A 53 -2.35 8.43 4.09
CA GLU A 53 -3.09 7.33 4.71
C GLU A 53 -2.76 7.19 6.20
N ILE A 54 -1.48 7.34 6.56
CA ILE A 54 -1.04 7.35 7.96
C ILE A 54 -1.66 8.54 8.70
N ALA A 55 -1.58 9.75 8.14
CA ALA A 55 -2.12 10.96 8.76
C ALA A 55 -3.63 10.88 8.97
N GLN A 56 -4.37 10.39 7.96
CA GLN A 56 -5.81 10.18 8.06
C GLN A 56 -6.16 9.20 9.18
N PHE A 57 -5.46 8.07 9.28
CA PHE A 57 -5.75 7.10 10.33
C PHE A 57 -5.38 7.63 11.72
N LYS A 58 -4.28 8.38 11.86
CA LYS A 58 -3.94 9.08 13.11
C LYS A 58 -5.02 10.08 13.53
N ALA A 59 -5.62 10.79 12.58
CA ALA A 59 -6.72 11.71 12.85
C ALA A 59 -7.98 10.97 13.36
N VAL A 60 -8.32 9.83 12.78
CA VAL A 60 -9.43 8.97 13.26
C VAL A 60 -9.16 8.48 14.68
N LEU A 61 -7.97 7.91 14.93
CA LEU A 61 -7.57 7.44 16.26
C LEU A 61 -7.64 8.56 17.30
N LYS A 62 -7.19 9.76 16.94
CA LYS A 62 -7.24 10.93 17.82
C LYS A 62 -8.69 11.34 18.11
N ASN A 63 -9.53 11.44 17.09
CA ASN A 63 -10.95 11.76 17.28
C ASN A 63 -11.63 10.74 18.21
N ASP A 64 -11.35 9.46 18.03
CA ASP A 64 -11.95 8.42 18.87
C ASP A 64 -11.44 8.47 20.31
N ALA A 65 -10.17 8.83 20.52
CA ALA A 65 -9.62 9.05 21.84
C ALA A 65 -10.22 10.29 22.52
N ASP A 66 -10.39 11.38 21.77
CA ASP A 66 -10.95 12.65 22.27
C ASP A 66 -12.45 12.52 22.59
N THR A 67 -13.19 11.71 21.83
CA THR A 67 -14.63 11.46 22.01
C THR A 67 -14.92 10.32 22.99
N GLY A 68 -13.89 9.64 23.49
CA GLY A 68 -14.01 8.54 24.45
C GLY A 68 -14.42 7.19 23.84
N ASN A 69 -14.47 7.08 22.51
CA ASN A 69 -14.68 5.81 21.81
C ASN A 69 -13.50 4.85 21.96
N VAL A 70 -12.30 5.38 22.20
CA VAL A 70 -11.08 4.61 22.43
C VAL A 70 -10.38 5.09 23.69
N GLY A 71 -9.95 4.15 24.54
CA GLY A 71 -9.16 4.48 25.73
C GLY A 71 -7.77 5.01 25.37
N GLN A 72 -7.25 5.95 26.16
CA GLN A 72 -5.93 6.57 25.93
C GLN A 72 -4.78 5.56 25.79
N SER A 73 -4.82 4.44 26.52
CA SER A 73 -3.83 3.37 26.40
C SER A 73 -3.91 2.62 25.07
N VAL A 74 -5.08 2.52 24.45
CA VAL A 74 -5.26 1.93 23.12
C VAL A 74 -4.79 2.92 22.05
N TYR A 75 -5.17 4.20 22.17
CA TYR A 75 -4.69 5.27 21.29
C TYR A 75 -3.16 5.35 21.22
N SER A 76 -2.50 5.36 22.39
CA SER A 76 -1.03 5.42 22.47
C SER A 76 -0.36 4.21 21.82
N ARG A 77 -0.86 2.99 22.09
CA ARG A 77 -0.32 1.77 21.47
C ARG A 77 -0.54 1.75 19.95
N ALA A 78 -1.74 2.10 19.48
CA ALA A 78 -2.05 2.15 18.05
C ALA A 78 -1.17 3.17 17.31
N THR A 79 -0.94 4.33 17.91
CA THR A 79 -0.08 5.37 17.34
C THR A 79 1.40 4.94 17.32
N ALA A 80 1.86 4.22 18.36
CA ALA A 80 3.21 3.65 18.39
C ALA A 80 3.40 2.57 17.31
N ASP A 81 2.40 1.70 17.11
CA ASP A 81 2.43 0.66 16.06
C ASP A 81 2.53 1.25 14.65
N LEU A 82 1.97 2.45 14.42
CA LEU A 82 2.11 3.20 13.16
C LEU A 82 3.52 3.72 12.91
N GLY A 83 4.39 3.81 13.92
CA GLY A 83 5.77 4.31 13.75
C GLY A 83 6.59 3.50 12.73
N ARG A 84 6.29 2.20 12.58
CA ARG A 84 6.90 1.37 11.51
C ARG A 84 6.40 1.76 10.12
N ALA A 85 5.11 2.07 9.99
CA ALA A 85 4.54 2.53 8.73
C ALA A 85 5.15 3.88 8.33
N GLU A 86 5.34 4.79 9.29
CA GLU A 86 6.02 6.08 9.07
C GLU A 86 7.45 5.89 8.60
N SER A 87 8.20 5.01 9.25
CA SER A 87 9.60 4.71 8.88
C SER A 87 9.69 4.10 7.47
N ALA A 88 8.80 3.18 7.13
CA ALA A 88 8.73 2.60 5.79
C ALA A 88 8.35 3.64 4.73
N CYS A 89 7.39 4.51 5.04
CA CYS A 89 6.93 5.57 4.17
C CYS A 89 8.04 6.60 3.90
N ALA A 90 8.74 7.07 4.95
CA ALA A 90 9.86 7.99 4.83
C ALA A 90 11.03 7.40 4.02
N ALA A 91 11.16 6.08 3.99
CA ALA A 91 12.15 5.36 3.17
C ALA A 91 11.67 5.06 1.73
N GLY A 92 10.51 5.59 1.31
CA GLY A 92 9.94 5.37 -0.03
C GLY A 92 9.35 3.98 -0.25
N ARG A 93 9.09 3.21 0.81
CA ARG A 93 8.51 1.86 0.75
C ARG A 93 6.99 1.92 0.95
N ASP A 94 6.31 2.60 0.03
CA ASP A 94 4.87 2.91 0.14
C ASP A 94 4.00 1.66 0.30
N GLY A 95 4.27 0.59 -0.46
CA GLY A 95 3.51 -0.66 -0.36
C GLY A 95 3.58 -1.29 1.04
N GLU A 96 4.79 -1.34 1.62
CA GLU A 96 5.00 -1.84 2.98
C GLU A 96 4.30 -0.94 4.01
N ALA A 97 4.44 0.38 3.88
CA ALA A 97 3.80 1.34 4.77
C ALA A 97 2.28 1.15 4.79
N ARG A 98 1.64 0.99 3.63
CA ARG A 98 0.20 0.74 3.52
C ARG A 98 -0.22 -0.59 4.12
N SER A 99 0.54 -1.66 3.89
CA SER A 99 0.29 -2.95 4.55
C SER A 99 0.40 -2.87 6.07
N LEU A 100 1.36 -2.09 6.59
CA LEU A 100 1.52 -1.84 8.02
C LEU A 100 0.34 -1.04 8.60
N VAL A 101 -0.17 -0.02 7.88
CA VAL A 101 -1.39 0.71 8.28
C VAL A 101 -2.58 -0.24 8.32
N ALA A 102 -2.81 -1.05 7.28
CA ALA A 102 -3.92 -1.99 7.21
C ALA A 102 -3.87 -3.05 8.33
N SER A 103 -2.67 -3.57 8.61
CA SER A 103 -2.44 -4.50 9.74
C SER A 103 -2.75 -3.85 11.08
N THR A 104 -2.34 -2.59 11.27
CA THR A 104 -2.61 -1.82 12.49
C THR A 104 -4.11 -1.58 12.63
N LYS A 105 -4.79 -1.12 11.57
CA LYS A 105 -6.24 -0.95 11.55
C LYS A 105 -6.95 -2.22 12.02
N THR A 106 -6.62 -3.36 11.42
CA THR A 106 -7.20 -4.66 11.76
C THR A 106 -6.97 -5.03 13.23
N ARG A 107 -5.75 -4.83 13.75
CA ARG A 107 -5.40 -5.13 15.15
C ARG A 107 -6.24 -4.34 16.16
N TYR A 108 -6.62 -3.11 15.81
CA TYR A 108 -7.38 -2.21 16.69
C TYR A 108 -8.86 -2.10 16.32
N GLY A 109 -9.35 -2.94 15.39
CA GLY A 109 -10.78 -3.00 15.04
C GLY A 109 -11.25 -1.99 13.99
N TYR A 110 -10.32 -1.31 13.31
CA TYR A 110 -10.58 -0.41 12.19
C TYR A 110 -10.52 -1.15 10.85
N ARG A 111 -11.26 -0.68 9.83
CA ARG A 111 -11.26 -1.23 8.46
C ARG A 111 -11.03 -0.12 7.44
#